data_AF-A0A0V0IDI2-F1
#
_entry.id   AF-A0A0V0IDI2-F1
#
_cell.length_a   1.000
_cell.length_b   1.000
_cell.length_c   1.000
_cell.angle_alpha   90.00
_cell.angle_beta   90.00
_cell.angle_gamma   90.00
#
_symmetry.space_group_name_H-M   'P 1'
#
loop_
_entity.id
_entity.type
_entity.pdbx_description
1 polymer ?
#
loop_
_entity_poly.entity_id
_entity_poly.type
_entity_poly.pdbx_seq_one_letter_code
_entity_poly.pdbx_strand_id
1 'polypeptide(L)'
;MRERQRWRAEEDALLRAYVRQYGPKEWHLVSQRMNTPLNRDAKSCLERWKNYLKPGIKKGSLTEDEQRLVIQLQAKHGNKWKKIAAEVPGRTAKRLGKWWEVFKEKQQREQKENNKVVDPVDEGKYDHILETFAEKIVKERSVPGLLMATSNGGFLHADASTPTPQNLLPPWLSNSTAPSTVRSSSPSVTLSLSPSTVPPTPTPGIPWLQSDRGPDNASLILSSFPHHGVGPPCGENPFITELAECCKDLDEGHRTWTAHKKEAAWRLRRVELQLESEKASKVREKMEEIEAKMKALREEQNATLDRIEAEYKEQLAGLRRDAEAKEQKLAEQWTSKHMRLAKFLEQMGCQSRLAEPNGGR
;
A
#
# COMPACT_ATOMS: atom_id res chain seq x y z
N MET A 1 -22.86 34.16 7.79
CA MET A 1 -22.87 32.74 8.24
C MET A 1 -22.36 32.73 9.69
N ARG A 2 -23.16 32.34 10.69
CA ARG A 2 -22.66 32.34 12.09
C ARG A 2 -21.58 31.27 12.24
N GLU A 3 -20.43 31.66 12.76
CA GLU A 3 -19.27 30.81 12.94
C GLU A 3 -19.60 29.63 13.88
N ARG A 4 -19.13 28.41 13.55
CA ARG A 4 -19.36 27.21 14.38
C ARG A 4 -18.47 27.25 15.61
N GLN A 5 -18.88 28.03 16.60
CA GLN A 5 -18.12 28.20 17.83
C GLN A 5 -18.11 26.89 18.65
N ARG A 6 -16.92 26.44 19.04
CA ARG A 6 -16.71 25.20 19.83
C ARG A 6 -17.28 25.37 21.24
N TRP A 7 -17.89 24.30 21.79
CA TRP A 7 -18.40 24.29 23.16
C TRP A 7 -17.26 24.20 24.17
N ARG A 8 -17.25 25.09 25.17
CA ARG A 8 -16.32 25.07 26.30
C ARG A 8 -16.81 24.12 27.39
N ALA A 9 -15.88 23.66 28.24
CA ALA A 9 -16.19 22.78 29.35
C ALA A 9 -17.13 23.44 30.39
N GLU A 10 -16.99 24.75 30.60
CA GLU A 10 -17.86 25.58 31.43
C GLU A 10 -19.31 25.58 30.89
N GLU A 11 -19.48 25.84 29.59
CA GLU A 11 -20.79 25.83 28.92
C GLU A 11 -21.45 24.44 29.02
N ASP A 12 -20.66 23.37 28.87
CA ASP A 12 -21.15 22.00 29.04
C ASP A 12 -21.54 21.68 30.49
N ALA A 13 -20.83 22.24 31.49
CA ALA A 13 -21.16 22.08 32.90
C ALA A 13 -22.47 22.79 33.26
N LEU A 14 -22.66 23.99 32.72
CA LEU A 14 -23.90 24.76 32.85
C LEU A 14 -25.08 24.01 32.24
N LEU A 15 -24.94 23.45 31.04
CA LEU A 15 -25.99 22.63 30.42
C LEU A 15 -26.33 21.39 31.27
N ARG A 16 -25.33 20.71 31.84
CA ARG A 16 -25.55 19.57 32.74
C ARG A 16 -26.30 19.97 34.00
N ALA A 17 -25.91 21.08 34.62
CA ALA A 17 -26.57 21.60 35.81
C ALA A 17 -28.02 22.02 35.54
N TYR A 18 -28.26 22.71 34.42
CA TYR A 18 -29.60 23.08 33.97
C TYR A 18 -30.51 21.85 33.81
N VAL A 19 -30.06 20.83 33.09
CA VAL A 19 -30.86 19.62 32.87
C VAL A 19 -31.06 18.83 34.16
N ARG A 20 -30.11 18.86 35.08
CA ARG A 20 -30.25 18.22 36.40
C ARG A 20 -31.34 18.90 37.24
N GLN A 21 -31.50 20.21 37.14
CA GLN A 21 -32.47 20.99 37.93
C GLN A 21 -33.87 21.05 37.28
N TYR A 22 -33.94 21.32 35.97
CA TYR A 22 -35.20 21.61 35.27
C TYR A 22 -35.63 20.51 34.29
N GLY A 23 -34.77 19.51 34.05
CA GLY A 23 -34.97 18.48 33.05
C GLY A 23 -34.60 18.94 31.62
N PRO A 24 -34.63 18.04 30.63
CA PRO A 24 -34.23 18.32 29.25
C PRO A 24 -35.34 19.03 28.43
N LYS A 25 -35.97 20.04 29.02
CA LYS A 25 -37.07 20.84 28.44
C LYS A 25 -36.70 22.33 28.43
N GLU A 26 -37.45 23.14 27.69
CA GLU A 26 -37.38 24.62 27.75
C GLU A 26 -35.98 25.23 27.51
N TRP A 27 -35.25 24.73 26.51
CA TRP A 27 -33.87 25.15 26.18
C TRP A 27 -33.67 26.65 25.90
N HIS A 28 -34.74 27.42 25.67
CA HIS A 28 -34.70 28.86 25.50
C HIS A 28 -34.49 29.60 26.84
N LEU A 29 -34.84 28.98 27.97
CA LEU A 29 -34.69 29.56 29.32
C LEU A 29 -33.34 29.25 29.96
N VAL A 30 -32.42 28.59 29.26
CA VAL A 30 -31.12 28.17 29.82
C VAL A 30 -30.32 29.37 30.31
N SER A 31 -30.18 30.42 29.49
CA SER A 31 -29.43 31.63 29.86
C SER A 31 -30.10 32.42 30.99
N GLN A 32 -31.44 32.43 31.03
CA GLN A 32 -32.21 33.16 32.05
C GLN A 32 -32.19 32.42 33.40
N ARG A 33 -32.39 31.10 33.41
CA ARG A 33 -32.47 30.30 34.66
C ARG A 33 -31.14 30.03 35.32
N MET A 34 -30.04 30.03 34.55
CA MET A 34 -28.70 29.82 35.10
C MET A 34 -28.00 31.11 35.51
N ASN A 35 -28.65 32.29 35.37
CA ASN A 35 -28.09 33.62 35.65
C ASN A 35 -26.69 33.84 35.08
N THR A 36 -26.39 33.20 33.94
CA THR A 36 -25.10 33.22 33.29
C THR A 36 -25.31 33.45 31.80
N PRO A 37 -24.65 34.45 31.19
CA PRO A 37 -24.88 34.79 29.79
C PRO A 37 -24.28 33.70 28.90
N LEU A 38 -25.13 32.77 28.47
CA LEU A 38 -24.79 31.81 27.42
C LEU A 38 -25.18 32.42 26.08
N ASN A 39 -24.19 32.91 25.32
CA ASN A 39 -24.37 33.43 23.96
C ASN A 39 -24.61 32.31 22.94
N ARG A 40 -25.51 31.37 23.25
CA ARG A 40 -25.85 30.22 22.41
C ARG A 40 -27.35 30.15 22.17
N ASP A 41 -27.70 29.77 20.96
CA ASP A 41 -29.10 29.57 20.59
C ASP A 41 -29.70 28.32 21.27
N ALA A 42 -31.00 28.35 21.57
CA ALA A 42 -31.71 27.28 22.26
C ALA A 42 -31.58 25.94 21.51
N LYS A 43 -31.61 25.99 20.18
CA LYS A 43 -31.40 24.83 19.30
C LYS A 43 -29.99 24.24 19.45
N SER A 44 -28.97 25.08 19.60
CA SER A 44 -27.58 24.64 19.80
C SER A 44 -27.44 23.91 21.13
N CYS A 45 -28.07 24.43 22.19
CA CYS A 45 -28.11 23.80 23.52
C CYS A 45 -28.73 22.39 23.47
N LEU A 46 -29.89 22.27 22.82
CA LEU A 46 -30.59 21.00 22.62
C LEU A 46 -29.73 20.00 21.82
N GLU A 47 -29.13 20.43 20.72
CA GLU A 47 -28.25 19.59 19.92
C GLU A 47 -27.01 19.13 20.71
N ARG A 48 -26.42 20.02 21.51
CA ARG A 48 -25.27 19.70 22.35
C ARG A 48 -25.64 18.63 23.36
N TRP A 49 -26.79 18.80 24.03
CA TRP A 49 -27.29 17.81 24.97
C TRP A 49 -27.51 16.45 24.33
N LYS A 50 -28.33 16.41 23.26
CA LYS A 50 -28.72 15.16 22.59
C LYS A 50 -27.56 14.39 21.98
N ASN A 51 -26.53 15.09 21.49
CA ASN A 51 -25.45 14.45 20.75
C ASN A 51 -24.20 14.15 21.60
N TYR A 52 -23.98 14.86 22.72
CA TYR A 52 -22.72 14.79 23.46
C TYR A 52 -22.83 14.70 24.99
N LEU A 53 -23.88 15.26 25.60
CA LEU A 53 -23.97 15.36 27.07
C LEU A 53 -24.94 14.36 27.71
N LYS A 54 -25.92 13.86 26.96
CA LYS A 54 -26.91 12.91 27.49
C LYS A 54 -26.20 11.66 28.05
N PRO A 55 -26.56 11.21 29.27
CA PRO A 55 -26.04 9.97 29.81
C PRO A 55 -26.41 8.79 28.89
N GLY A 56 -25.46 7.86 28.69
CA GLY A 56 -25.60 6.73 27.78
C GLY A 56 -24.97 6.93 26.40
N ILE A 57 -24.40 8.10 26.09
CA ILE A 57 -23.63 8.31 24.86
C ILE A 57 -22.18 7.86 25.07
N LYS A 58 -21.74 6.84 24.31
CA LYS A 58 -20.34 6.38 24.33
C LYS A 58 -19.44 7.42 23.67
N LYS A 59 -18.52 8.00 24.45
CA LYS A 59 -17.47 8.91 23.98
C LYS A 59 -16.26 8.07 23.55
N GLY A 60 -15.75 8.28 22.33
CA GLY A 60 -14.61 7.54 21.79
C GLY A 60 -14.80 7.06 20.35
N SER A 61 -13.77 6.44 19.77
CA SER A 61 -13.83 5.74 18.48
C SER A 61 -14.92 4.66 18.49
N LEU A 62 -15.48 4.34 17.31
CA LEU A 62 -16.39 3.20 17.18
C LEU A 62 -15.57 1.91 17.32
N THR A 63 -16.04 0.97 18.13
CA THR A 63 -15.42 -0.35 18.23
C THR A 63 -15.63 -1.13 16.93
N GLU A 64 -14.78 -2.11 16.64
CA GLU A 64 -14.87 -2.88 15.40
C GLU A 64 -16.22 -3.59 15.25
N ASP A 65 -16.80 -4.09 16.33
CA ASP A 65 -18.16 -4.65 16.34
C ASP A 65 -19.23 -3.61 15.97
N GLU A 66 -19.13 -2.40 16.53
CA GLU A 66 -20.04 -1.30 16.20
C GLU A 66 -19.87 -0.87 14.75
N GLN A 67 -18.64 -0.87 14.21
CA GLN A 67 -18.35 -0.55 12.81
C GLN A 67 -18.97 -1.58 11.86
N ARG A 68 -18.78 -2.88 12.13
CA ARG A 68 -19.38 -3.98 11.36
C ARG A 68 -20.90 -3.87 11.33
N LEU A 69 -21.51 -3.61 12.49
CA LEU A 69 -22.95 -3.41 12.60
C LEU A 69 -23.42 -2.19 11.79
N VAL A 70 -22.71 -1.06 11.85
CA VAL A 70 -23.06 0.14 11.08
C VAL A 70 -22.97 -0.12 9.58
N ILE A 71 -21.97 -0.86 9.10
CA ILE A 71 -21.84 -1.24 7.68
C ILE A 71 -23.03 -2.10 7.25
N GLN A 72 -23.36 -3.14 8.02
CA GLN A 72 -24.49 -4.03 7.72
C GLN A 72 -25.84 -3.26 7.69
N LEU A 73 -26.05 -2.40 8.68
CA LEU A 73 -27.27 -1.60 8.78
C LEU A 73 -27.35 -0.53 7.70
N GLN A 74 -26.22 0.06 7.31
CA GLN A 74 -26.16 0.99 6.18
C GLN A 74 -26.51 0.27 4.88
N ALA A 75 -26.02 -0.94 4.65
CA ALA A 75 -26.38 -1.73 3.48
C ALA A 75 -27.88 -2.06 3.44
N LYS A 76 -28.48 -2.34 4.60
CA LYS A 76 -29.91 -2.69 4.74
C LYS A 76 -30.87 -1.49 4.69
N HIS A 77 -30.47 -0.35 5.25
CA HIS A 77 -31.36 0.80 5.48
C HIS A 77 -30.94 2.08 4.74
N GLY A 78 -29.77 2.09 4.08
CA GLY A 78 -29.19 3.25 3.44
C GLY A 78 -28.75 4.32 4.43
N ASN A 79 -28.72 5.59 4.01
CA ASN A 79 -28.29 6.73 4.83
C ASN A 79 -29.33 7.18 5.89
N LYS A 80 -30.11 6.24 6.44
CA LYS A 80 -31.14 6.50 7.46
C LYS A 80 -30.55 6.45 8.87
N TRP A 81 -29.64 7.37 9.17
CA TRP A 81 -28.83 7.37 10.40
C TRP A 81 -29.62 7.36 11.71
N LYS A 82 -30.82 7.94 11.74
CA LYS A 82 -31.69 7.90 12.94
C LYS A 82 -32.18 6.48 13.22
N LYS A 83 -32.49 5.70 12.18
CA LYS A 83 -32.91 4.29 12.30
C LYS A 83 -31.74 3.42 12.71
N ILE A 84 -30.58 3.61 12.06
CA ILE A 84 -29.35 2.90 12.40
C ILE A 84 -28.93 3.18 13.86
N ALA A 85 -29.00 4.43 14.31
CA ALA A 85 -28.69 4.79 15.70
C ALA A 85 -29.66 4.22 16.74
N ALA A 86 -30.86 3.79 16.35
CA ALA A 86 -31.76 3.09 17.25
C ALA A 86 -31.32 1.63 17.49
N GLU A 87 -30.64 1.03 16.50
CA GLU A 87 -30.14 -0.35 16.56
C GLU A 87 -28.70 -0.41 17.11
N VAL A 88 -27.94 0.68 17.07
CA VAL A 88 -26.59 0.76 17.65
C VAL A 88 -26.64 1.43 19.04
N PRO A 89 -26.51 0.65 20.14
CA PRO A 89 -26.70 1.19 21.49
C PRO A 89 -25.63 2.23 21.85
N GLY A 90 -26.07 3.38 22.37
CA GLY A 90 -25.20 4.44 22.90
C GLY A 90 -24.45 5.25 21.83
N ARG A 91 -24.77 5.10 20.54
CA ARG A 91 -24.22 5.92 19.45
C ARG A 91 -25.29 6.80 18.82
N THR A 92 -24.88 8.02 18.49
CA THR A 92 -25.78 9.03 17.93
C THR A 92 -25.73 9.02 16.40
N ALA A 93 -26.88 9.23 15.74
CA ALA A 93 -27.00 9.34 14.28
C ALA A 93 -25.97 10.29 13.65
N LYS A 94 -25.72 11.45 14.28
CA LYS A 94 -24.73 12.44 13.83
C LYS A 94 -23.30 11.88 13.82
N ARG A 95 -22.97 11.01 14.77
CA ARG A 95 -21.65 10.38 14.86
C ARG A 95 -21.50 9.25 13.86
N LEU A 96 -22.55 8.44 13.66
CA LEU A 96 -22.55 7.35 12.68
C LEU A 96 -22.43 7.90 11.25
N GLY A 97 -23.19 8.93 10.90
CA GLY A 97 -23.07 9.57 9.58
C GLY A 97 -21.68 10.15 9.33
N LYS A 98 -21.12 10.86 10.31
CA LYS A 98 -19.75 11.39 10.19
C LYS A 98 -18.70 10.27 10.07
N TRP A 99 -18.85 9.19 10.84
CA TRP A 99 -17.96 8.04 10.71
C TRP A 99 -18.05 7.41 9.32
N TRP A 100 -19.27 7.28 8.77
CA TRP A 100 -19.49 6.74 7.44
C TRP A 100 -18.90 7.60 6.33
N GLU A 101 -18.96 8.92 6.44
CA GLU A 101 -18.30 9.84 5.50
C GLU A 101 -16.79 9.58 5.46
N VAL A 102 -16.16 9.52 6.64
CA VAL A 102 -14.72 9.23 6.76
C VAL A 102 -14.41 7.82 6.27
N PHE A 103 -15.26 6.84 6.59
CA PHE A 103 -15.10 5.46 6.12
C PHE A 103 -15.16 5.38 4.60
N LYS A 104 -16.14 6.02 3.95
CA LYS A 104 -16.23 6.07 2.49
C LYS A 104 -15.07 6.80 1.85
N GLU A 105 -14.64 7.93 2.40
CA GLU A 105 -13.48 8.68 1.90
C GLU A 105 -12.21 7.83 1.98
N LYS A 106 -12.04 7.11 3.09
CA LYS A 106 -10.93 6.16 3.25
C LYS A 106 -11.00 5.04 2.20
N GLN A 107 -12.16 4.42 1.99
CA GLN A 107 -12.32 3.40 0.94
C GLN A 107 -12.03 3.95 -0.46
N GLN A 108 -12.50 5.16 -0.78
CA GLN A 108 -12.24 5.80 -2.07
C GLN A 108 -10.76 6.13 -2.25
N ARG A 109 -10.08 6.56 -1.18
CA ARG A 109 -8.64 6.83 -1.21
C ARG A 109 -7.85 5.56 -1.42
N GLU A 110 -8.17 4.48 -0.71
CA GLU A 110 -7.52 3.17 -0.90
C GLU A 110 -7.76 2.64 -2.31
N GLN A 111 -8.98 2.81 -2.84
CA GLN A 111 -9.31 2.44 -4.21
C GLN A 111 -8.55 3.30 -5.24
N LYS A 112 -8.39 4.60 -4.99
CA LYS A 112 -7.60 5.51 -5.83
C LYS A 112 -6.09 5.28 -5.71
N GLU A 113 -5.59 4.89 -4.54
CA GLU A 113 -4.18 4.52 -4.36
C GLU A 113 -3.89 3.19 -5.05
N ASN A 114 -4.79 2.20 -4.96
CA ASN A 114 -4.73 0.99 -5.78
C ASN A 114 -4.82 1.29 -7.28
N ASN A 115 -5.65 2.27 -7.69
CA ASN A 115 -5.78 2.66 -9.10
C ASN A 115 -4.59 3.50 -9.59
N LYS A 116 -3.94 4.30 -8.72
CA LYS A 116 -2.73 5.07 -9.04
C LYS A 116 -1.47 4.20 -9.15
N VAL A 117 -1.47 3.01 -8.58
CA VAL A 117 -0.44 2.01 -8.88
C VAL A 117 -0.57 1.50 -10.34
N VAL A 118 -1.68 1.84 -11.01
CA VAL A 118 -2.01 1.53 -12.42
C VAL A 118 -2.36 2.81 -13.20
N ASP A 119 -1.52 3.85 -13.11
CA ASP A 119 -1.45 4.87 -14.16
C ASP A 119 0.00 4.91 -14.69
N PRO A 120 0.23 4.65 -15.99
CA PRO A 120 1.51 4.94 -16.64
C PRO A 120 1.84 6.41 -16.45
N VAL A 121 3.13 6.69 -16.24
CA VAL A 121 3.67 8.04 -16.22
C VAL A 121 3.15 8.80 -17.45
N ASP A 122 2.48 9.92 -17.21
CA ASP A 122 2.03 10.88 -18.23
C ASP A 122 3.23 11.36 -19.05
N GLU A 123 3.46 10.69 -20.18
CA GLU A 123 4.56 10.87 -21.13
C GLU A 123 4.59 12.29 -21.72
N GLY A 124 3.43 12.97 -21.74
CA GLY A 124 3.29 14.33 -22.29
C GLY A 124 4.05 15.43 -21.54
N LYS A 125 4.41 15.23 -20.27
CA LYS A 125 5.26 16.21 -19.54
C LYS A 125 6.73 16.09 -19.92
N TYR A 126 7.18 14.88 -20.26
CA TYR A 126 8.54 14.62 -20.71
C TYR A 126 8.68 14.97 -22.19
N ASP A 127 7.64 14.79 -23.00
CA ASP A 127 7.61 15.21 -24.40
C ASP A 127 7.81 16.72 -24.54
N HIS A 128 7.15 17.56 -23.73
CA HIS A 128 7.37 19.01 -23.79
C HIS A 128 8.80 19.44 -23.41
N ILE A 129 9.42 18.73 -22.45
CA ILE A 129 10.81 18.97 -22.03
C ILE A 129 11.79 18.52 -23.11
N LEU A 130 11.52 17.37 -23.75
CA LEU A 130 12.32 16.82 -24.85
C LEU A 130 12.19 17.68 -26.11
N GLU A 131 11.02 18.24 -26.39
CA GLU A 131 10.77 19.14 -27.52
C GLU A 131 11.49 20.48 -27.32
N THR A 132 11.47 21.02 -26.10
CA THR A 132 12.24 22.23 -25.75
C THR A 132 13.77 21.99 -25.83
N PHE A 133 14.24 20.79 -25.48
CA PHE A 133 15.66 20.40 -25.62
C PHE A 133 16.05 20.19 -27.09
N ALA A 134 15.18 19.53 -27.87
CA ALA A 134 15.40 19.27 -29.29
C ALA A 134 15.43 20.58 -30.10
N GLU A 135 14.55 21.53 -29.81
CA GLU A 135 14.59 22.88 -30.41
C GLU A 135 15.91 23.59 -30.11
N LYS A 136 16.49 23.40 -28.91
CA LYS A 136 17.75 24.04 -28.52
C LYS A 136 18.98 23.44 -29.22
N ILE A 137 18.95 22.14 -29.54
CA ILE A 137 20.03 21.44 -30.24
C ILE A 137 19.95 21.68 -31.77
N VAL A 138 18.74 21.75 -32.33
CA VAL A 138 18.54 22.01 -33.77
C VAL A 138 18.82 23.48 -34.12
N LYS A 139 18.60 24.41 -33.19
CA LYS A 139 18.87 25.85 -33.41
C LYS A 139 20.35 26.24 -33.26
N GLU A 140 21.18 25.38 -32.68
CA GLU A 140 22.65 25.57 -32.60
C GLU A 140 23.43 25.06 -33.81
N ARG A 141 22.77 24.45 -34.81
CA ARG A 141 23.44 23.96 -36.03
C ARG A 141 22.82 24.48 -37.33
N SER A 142 22.44 25.76 -37.33
CA SER A 142 22.30 26.54 -38.57
C SER A 142 23.47 27.50 -38.68
N VAL A 143 24.51 27.12 -39.41
CA VAL A 143 25.50 28.05 -39.97
C VAL A 143 24.78 29.10 -40.83
N PRO A 144 25.26 30.35 -40.81
CA PRO A 144 25.35 31.07 -42.06
C PRO A 144 26.74 31.69 -42.26
N GLY A 145 27.22 31.57 -43.49
CA GLY A 145 27.84 32.72 -44.14
C GLY A 145 29.36 32.80 -44.05
N LEU A 146 29.98 32.20 -45.06
CA LEU A 146 31.26 32.61 -45.62
C LEU A 146 31.26 34.15 -45.86
N LEU A 147 32.15 34.91 -45.21
CA LEU A 147 32.44 36.31 -45.56
C LEU A 147 33.95 36.60 -45.48
N MET A 148 34.43 37.22 -46.56
CA MET A 148 35.80 37.61 -46.85
C MET A 148 36.37 38.65 -45.88
N ALA A 149 37.71 38.64 -45.77
CA ALA A 149 38.51 39.61 -45.03
C ALA A 149 38.60 40.97 -45.74
N THR A 150 38.46 42.08 -44.99
CA THR A 150 39.19 43.34 -45.22
C THR A 150 39.30 44.17 -43.92
N SER A 151 40.55 44.42 -43.53
CA SER A 151 41.16 45.64 -42.95
C SER A 151 40.44 46.54 -41.95
N ASN A 152 41.18 46.75 -40.84
CA ASN A 152 41.45 48.01 -40.12
C ASN A 152 40.46 48.52 -39.05
N GLY A 153 40.94 48.46 -37.79
CA GLY A 153 41.10 49.68 -36.99
C GLY A 153 40.39 49.74 -35.63
N GLY A 154 41.17 49.62 -34.55
CA GLY A 154 41.04 50.57 -33.43
C GLY A 154 40.50 50.09 -32.08
N PHE A 155 41.45 49.88 -31.14
CA PHE A 155 41.48 50.44 -29.77
C PHE A 155 41.07 49.58 -28.54
N LEU A 156 42.12 49.01 -27.91
CA LEU A 156 42.48 48.92 -26.46
C LEU A 156 41.52 48.25 -25.44
N HIS A 157 41.91 47.45 -24.43
CA HIS A 157 43.18 47.09 -23.77
C HIS A 157 42.98 45.80 -22.91
N ALA A 158 44.07 45.03 -22.77
CA ALA A 158 44.51 44.01 -21.77
C ALA A 158 43.59 43.61 -20.58
N ASP A 159 43.59 42.37 -20.05
CA ASP A 159 44.73 41.48 -19.80
C ASP A 159 44.32 39.98 -19.64
N ALA A 160 45.31 39.10 -19.82
CA ALA A 160 45.29 37.64 -19.93
C ALA A 160 44.68 36.88 -18.73
N SER A 161 44.12 35.67 -18.86
CA SER A 161 44.85 34.41 -19.07
C SER A 161 43.89 33.22 -19.26
N THR A 162 44.11 32.37 -20.25
CA THR A 162 43.62 30.96 -20.37
C THR A 162 44.26 30.06 -19.27
N PRO A 163 43.70 28.88 -18.87
CA PRO A 163 43.07 27.89 -19.76
C PRO A 163 41.83 27.11 -19.22
N THR A 164 41.09 26.49 -20.16
CA THR A 164 40.26 25.25 -20.04
C THR A 164 39.23 25.09 -18.91
N PRO A 165 37.91 24.96 -19.20
CA PRO A 165 36.97 24.38 -18.25
C PRO A 165 36.91 22.85 -18.42
N GLN A 166 37.28 22.16 -17.34
CA GLN A 166 37.07 20.74 -17.14
C GLN A 166 35.57 20.43 -17.01
N ASN A 167 35.18 19.27 -17.54
CA ASN A 167 33.90 18.60 -17.28
C ASN A 167 33.63 18.52 -15.77
N LEU A 168 32.62 19.27 -15.30
CA LEU A 168 32.06 19.12 -13.97
C LEU A 168 31.04 17.97 -13.97
N LEU A 169 31.46 16.80 -13.52
CA LEU A 169 30.55 15.77 -13.01
C LEU A 169 30.27 16.02 -11.52
N PRO A 170 29.03 15.80 -11.02
CA PRO A 170 28.69 16.07 -9.61
C PRO A 170 29.30 15.09 -8.59
N PRO A 171 29.41 15.48 -7.30
CA PRO A 171 30.32 14.89 -6.31
C PRO A 171 29.96 13.51 -5.74
N TRP A 172 29.06 12.74 -6.35
CA TRP A 172 28.63 11.43 -5.83
C TRP A 172 29.18 10.24 -6.62
N LEU A 173 30.01 10.49 -7.64
CA LEU A 173 30.65 9.45 -8.48
C LEU A 173 32.14 9.21 -8.16
N SER A 174 32.66 9.74 -7.05
CA SER A 174 34.03 9.47 -6.61
C SER A 174 34.03 8.52 -5.42
N ASN A 175 34.34 7.24 -5.65
CA ASN A 175 34.70 6.33 -4.56
C ASN A 175 35.86 5.41 -4.96
N SER A 176 37.03 5.67 -4.39
CA SER A 176 38.02 4.65 -4.01
C SER A 176 39.07 5.31 -3.11
N THR A 177 39.29 4.78 -1.91
CA THR A 177 40.57 4.21 -1.44
C THR A 177 40.34 3.54 -0.06
N ALA A 178 40.78 2.29 0.09
CA ALA A 178 40.71 1.43 1.30
C ALA A 178 41.81 1.83 2.34
N PRO A 179 42.02 1.20 3.54
CA PRO A 179 42.13 -0.26 3.77
C PRO A 179 41.59 -0.80 5.13
N SER A 180 41.20 -2.08 5.17
CA SER A 180 41.67 -3.11 6.13
C SER A 180 40.70 -4.31 6.24
N THR A 181 41.29 -5.49 6.04
CA THR A 181 41.06 -6.79 6.69
C THR A 181 39.64 -7.21 7.10
N VAL A 182 39.16 -8.32 6.51
CA VAL A 182 38.79 -9.60 7.15
C VAL A 182 37.72 -10.33 6.28
N ARG A 183 38.16 -11.45 5.71
CA ARG A 183 37.46 -12.70 5.35
C ARG A 183 35.91 -12.77 5.18
N SER A 184 35.58 -13.25 3.97
CA SER A 184 34.76 -14.43 3.60
C SER A 184 33.22 -14.37 3.50
N SER A 185 32.78 -14.70 2.27
CA SER A 185 31.65 -15.55 1.86
C SER A 185 30.28 -14.92 1.61
N SER A 186 29.93 -14.80 0.33
CA SER A 186 28.55 -14.93 -0.15
C SER A 186 28.52 -15.53 -1.58
N PRO A 187 27.47 -16.30 -1.91
CA PRO A 187 27.47 -17.26 -3.00
C PRO A 187 27.28 -16.62 -4.38
N SER A 188 28.12 -17.04 -5.32
CA SER A 188 27.95 -16.78 -6.74
C SER A 188 26.69 -17.48 -7.27
N VAL A 189 25.81 -16.74 -7.94
CA VAL A 189 24.89 -17.29 -8.94
C VAL A 189 25.40 -16.82 -10.30
N THR A 190 26.15 -17.68 -10.96
CA THR A 190 26.57 -17.55 -12.35
C THR A 190 25.46 -18.07 -13.25
N LEU A 191 24.79 -17.19 -13.99
CA LEU A 191 24.03 -17.60 -15.17
C LEU A 191 25.02 -17.75 -16.34
N SER A 192 25.46 -18.99 -16.52
CA SER A 192 26.19 -19.46 -17.69
C SER A 192 25.23 -19.56 -18.88
N LEU A 193 25.54 -18.87 -19.97
CA LEU A 193 25.06 -19.24 -21.30
C LEU A 193 26.30 -19.56 -22.12
N SER A 194 26.66 -20.85 -22.17
CA SER A 194 27.66 -21.35 -23.11
C SER A 194 27.06 -21.43 -24.52
N PRO A 195 27.83 -21.07 -25.55
CA PRO A 195 27.45 -21.16 -26.96
C PRO A 195 27.72 -22.57 -27.50
N SER A 196 26.84 -23.09 -28.35
CA SER A 196 27.13 -24.29 -29.15
C SER A 196 27.56 -23.90 -30.56
N THR A 197 28.88 -23.89 -30.75
CA THR A 197 29.65 -24.03 -32.01
C THR A 197 29.23 -25.34 -32.72
N VAL A 198 29.17 -25.51 -34.06
CA VAL A 198 30.21 -25.53 -35.13
C VAL A 198 29.49 -25.65 -36.52
N PRO A 199 30.14 -25.65 -37.71
CA PRO A 199 31.03 -24.69 -38.41
C PRO A 199 30.48 -24.22 -39.80
N PRO A 200 31.18 -23.34 -40.56
CA PRO A 200 30.74 -22.78 -41.85
C PRO A 200 31.61 -23.17 -43.08
N THR A 201 31.01 -23.31 -44.28
CA THR A 201 31.66 -23.17 -45.62
C THR A 201 30.58 -23.15 -46.74
N PRO A 202 30.81 -22.65 -47.99
CA PRO A 202 30.98 -21.23 -48.37
C PRO A 202 30.07 -20.74 -49.54
N THR A 203 29.86 -19.40 -49.60
CA THR A 203 29.64 -18.53 -50.80
C THR A 203 28.38 -18.67 -51.70
N PRO A 204 27.95 -17.62 -52.43
CA PRO A 204 28.56 -16.30 -52.62
C PRO A 204 27.68 -15.11 -52.17
N GLY A 205 28.34 -14.12 -51.58
CA GLY A 205 27.79 -12.77 -51.41
C GLY A 205 28.03 -11.93 -52.67
N ILE A 206 27.07 -11.06 -52.98
CA ILE A 206 27.24 -9.93 -53.89
C ILE A 206 27.07 -8.62 -53.09
N PRO A 207 27.86 -7.58 -53.40
CA PRO A 207 28.45 -6.70 -52.40
C PRO A 207 28.22 -5.22 -52.68
N TRP A 208 27.73 -4.45 -51.71
CA TRP A 208 27.88 -2.99 -51.75
C TRP A 208 28.02 -2.43 -50.34
N LEU A 209 29.27 -2.26 -49.88
CA LEU A 209 29.83 -0.92 -49.62
C LEU A 209 31.29 -1.03 -49.17
N GLN A 210 32.22 -1.06 -50.12
CA GLN A 210 33.55 -0.48 -49.92
C GLN A 210 34.21 -0.27 -51.29
N SER A 211 34.41 0.99 -51.68
CA SER A 211 35.75 1.47 -52.02
C SER A 211 35.77 2.97 -52.25
N ASP A 212 36.90 3.52 -51.85
CA ASP A 212 37.38 4.91 -51.92
C ASP A 212 37.96 5.23 -53.33
N ARG A 213 37.97 6.53 -53.66
CA ARG A 213 38.70 7.29 -54.71
C ARG A 213 38.35 7.19 -56.23
N GLY A 214 38.15 8.39 -56.82
CA GLY A 214 37.97 8.69 -58.27
C GLY A 214 39.28 8.84 -59.06
N PRO A 215 39.45 9.72 -60.08
CA PRO A 215 38.50 10.59 -60.81
C PRO A 215 38.43 10.29 -62.34
N ASP A 216 37.51 10.91 -63.09
CA ASP A 216 37.80 11.60 -64.37
C ASP A 216 36.54 12.07 -65.11
N ASN A 217 36.77 13.12 -65.88
CA ASN A 217 35.90 14.08 -66.52
C ASN A 217 35.56 13.66 -67.97
N ALA A 218 34.29 13.57 -68.36
CA ALA A 218 33.86 13.74 -69.76
C ALA A 218 32.33 13.85 -69.88
N SER A 219 31.88 15.07 -70.19
CA SER A 219 30.85 15.46 -71.16
C SER A 219 29.86 14.40 -71.67
N LEU A 220 28.55 14.73 -71.68
CA LEU A 220 27.79 15.04 -72.91
C LEU A 220 26.31 15.39 -72.60
N ILE A 221 26.05 16.69 -72.64
CA ILE A 221 24.92 17.39 -73.30
C ILE A 221 23.53 16.73 -73.26
N LEU A 222 22.67 17.33 -72.43
CA LEU A 222 21.21 17.35 -72.56
C LEU A 222 20.83 18.08 -73.87
N SER A 223 20.11 17.41 -74.77
CA SER A 223 19.44 18.07 -75.89
C SER A 223 18.04 17.51 -76.11
N SER A 224 17.11 18.45 -76.31
CA SER A 224 15.67 18.28 -76.49
C SER A 224 15.25 17.44 -77.70
N PHE A 225 14.09 16.80 -77.57
CA PHE A 225 13.19 16.31 -78.62
C PHE A 225 12.90 17.39 -79.72
N PRO A 226 12.39 17.06 -80.95
CA PRO A 226 11.33 16.06 -81.17
C PRO A 226 11.19 15.38 -82.57
N HIS A 227 10.15 14.52 -82.69
CA HIS A 227 9.27 14.21 -83.85
C HIS A 227 9.30 12.81 -84.53
N HIS A 228 8.08 12.26 -84.57
CA HIS A 228 7.42 11.32 -85.50
C HIS A 228 7.77 9.81 -85.57
N GLY A 229 6.75 9.01 -85.27
CA GLY A 229 6.28 7.95 -86.18
C GLY A 229 6.42 6.50 -85.70
N VAL A 230 5.29 5.81 -85.69
CA VAL A 230 5.09 4.34 -85.61
C VAL A 230 5.14 3.73 -84.20
N GLY A 231 4.01 3.15 -83.79
CA GLY A 231 3.99 2.08 -82.78
C GLY A 231 3.42 0.79 -83.40
N PRO A 232 3.41 -0.35 -82.69
CA PRO A 232 4.24 -0.76 -81.55
C PRO A 232 5.06 -2.02 -81.89
N PRO A 233 5.95 -2.47 -80.98
CA PRO A 233 5.57 -3.71 -80.31
C PRO A 233 5.49 -3.48 -78.81
N CYS A 234 4.63 -4.26 -78.18
CA CYS A 234 4.43 -4.33 -76.75
C CYS A 234 5.75 -4.73 -76.08
N GLY A 235 6.59 -3.74 -75.76
CA GLY A 235 7.83 -3.88 -75.00
C GLY A 235 7.66 -3.08 -73.72
N GLU A 236 7.79 -3.76 -72.60
CA GLU A 236 7.67 -3.19 -71.25
C GLU A 236 8.52 -1.92 -71.15
N ASN A 237 7.87 -0.82 -70.82
CA ASN A 237 8.53 0.48 -70.72
C ASN A 237 9.44 0.44 -69.48
N PRO A 238 10.78 0.50 -69.59
CA PRO A 238 11.69 0.22 -68.48
C PRO A 238 11.48 1.16 -67.27
N PHE A 239 11.04 2.39 -67.52
CA PHE A 239 10.62 3.34 -66.49
C PHE A 239 9.39 2.90 -65.70
N ILE A 240 8.44 2.21 -66.32
CA ILE A 240 7.25 1.68 -65.64
C ILE A 240 7.65 0.49 -64.76
N THR A 241 8.60 -0.33 -65.20
CA THR A 241 9.15 -1.44 -64.42
C THR A 241 9.95 -0.96 -63.20
N GLU A 242 10.80 0.06 -63.37
CA GLU A 242 11.56 0.68 -62.28
C GLU A 242 10.66 1.39 -61.26
N LEU A 243 9.62 2.08 -61.71
CA LEU A 243 8.60 2.65 -60.83
C LEU A 243 7.84 1.56 -60.05
N ALA A 244 7.49 0.45 -60.72
CA ALA A 244 6.83 -0.67 -60.07
C ALA A 244 7.73 -1.37 -59.04
N GLU A 245 9.05 -1.41 -59.26
CA GLU A 245 10.04 -1.91 -58.29
C GLU A 245 10.17 -0.97 -57.08
N CYS A 246 10.26 0.34 -57.33
CA CYS A 246 10.26 1.34 -56.26
C CYS A 246 8.99 1.29 -55.39
N CYS A 247 7.81 1.07 -55.98
CA CYS A 247 6.57 0.86 -55.23
C CYS A 247 6.62 -0.42 -54.38
N LYS A 248 7.19 -1.51 -54.88
CA LYS A 248 7.35 -2.77 -54.13
C LYS A 248 8.31 -2.61 -52.95
N ASP A 249 9.41 -1.88 -53.14
CA ASP A 249 10.38 -1.60 -52.08
C ASP A 249 9.79 -0.70 -51.00
N LEU A 250 8.99 0.30 -51.37
CA LEU A 250 8.23 1.12 -50.42
C LEU A 250 7.22 0.29 -49.63
N ASP A 251 6.50 -0.61 -50.30
CA ASP A 251 5.55 -1.51 -49.65
C ASP A 251 6.24 -2.49 -48.70
N GLU A 252 7.40 -3.03 -49.09
CA GLU A 252 8.22 -3.91 -48.24
C GLU A 252 8.83 -3.15 -47.05
N GLY A 253 9.32 -1.92 -47.28
CA GLY A 253 9.75 -1.02 -46.23
C GLY A 253 8.64 -0.71 -45.21
N HIS A 254 7.41 -0.48 -45.70
CA HIS A 254 6.25 -0.26 -44.84
C HIS A 254 5.88 -1.52 -44.03
N ARG A 255 5.95 -2.71 -44.64
CA ARG A 255 5.70 -4.00 -43.96
C ARG A 255 6.71 -4.26 -42.85
N THR A 256 8.00 -4.12 -43.14
CA THR A 256 9.09 -4.33 -42.17
C THR A 256 9.04 -3.32 -41.04
N TRP A 257 8.80 -2.04 -41.33
CA TRP A 257 8.58 -1.00 -40.32
C TRP A 257 7.40 -1.32 -39.40
N THR A 258 6.27 -1.74 -39.96
CA THR A 258 5.08 -2.12 -39.19
C THR A 258 5.35 -3.35 -38.32
N ALA A 259 6.07 -4.34 -38.84
CA ALA A 259 6.47 -5.53 -38.07
C ALA A 259 7.39 -5.15 -36.90
N HIS A 260 8.39 -4.29 -37.13
CA HIS A 260 9.26 -3.78 -36.08
C HIS A 260 8.48 -2.99 -35.02
N LYS A 261 7.54 -2.13 -35.42
CA LYS A 261 6.67 -1.39 -34.50
C LYS A 261 5.83 -2.33 -33.63
N LYS A 262 5.27 -3.40 -34.22
CA LYS A 262 4.52 -4.43 -33.47
C LYS A 262 5.42 -5.18 -32.50
N GLU A 263 6.61 -5.59 -32.92
CA GLU A 263 7.59 -6.27 -32.07
C GLU A 263 8.05 -5.39 -30.90
N ALA A 264 8.35 -4.12 -31.16
CA ALA A 264 8.71 -3.15 -30.12
C ALA A 264 7.57 -2.95 -29.11
N ALA A 265 6.34 -2.77 -29.59
CA ALA A 265 5.16 -2.67 -28.74
C ALA A 265 4.92 -3.94 -27.91
N TRP A 266 5.18 -5.12 -28.49
CA TRP A 266 5.05 -6.39 -27.78
C TRP A 266 6.11 -6.54 -26.67
N ARG A 267 7.36 -6.15 -26.94
CA ARG A 267 8.43 -6.13 -25.92
C ARG A 267 8.09 -5.20 -24.77
N LEU A 268 7.61 -3.99 -25.07
CA LEU A 268 7.19 -3.02 -24.06
C LEU A 268 6.08 -3.58 -23.17
N ARG A 269 4.98 -4.07 -23.78
CA ARG A 269 3.87 -4.69 -23.04
C ARG A 269 4.30 -5.86 -22.17
N ARG A 270 5.27 -6.66 -22.62
CA ARG A 270 5.79 -7.77 -21.82
C ARG A 270 6.53 -7.29 -20.58
N VAL A 271 7.35 -6.25 -20.71
CA VAL A 271 8.09 -5.68 -19.57
C VAL A 271 7.14 -4.98 -18.60
N GLU A 272 6.12 -4.28 -19.10
CA GLU A 272 5.04 -3.70 -18.28
C GLU A 272 4.33 -4.79 -17.48
N LEU A 273 3.92 -5.88 -18.14
CA LEU A 273 3.28 -7.02 -17.47
C LEU A 273 4.20 -7.66 -16.43
N GLN A 274 5.49 -7.79 -16.72
CA GLN A 274 6.47 -8.30 -15.76
C GLN A 274 6.55 -7.38 -14.54
N LEU A 275 6.65 -6.06 -14.74
CA LEU A 275 6.69 -5.08 -13.67
C LEU A 275 5.41 -5.12 -12.81
N GLU A 276 4.24 -5.23 -13.43
CA GLU A 276 2.97 -5.38 -12.72
C GLU A 276 2.91 -6.67 -11.91
N SER A 277 3.38 -7.79 -12.48
CA SER A 277 3.44 -9.07 -11.78
C SER A 277 4.39 -9.04 -10.58
N GLU A 278 5.55 -8.38 -10.71
CA GLU A 278 6.53 -8.20 -9.64
C GLU A 278 6.00 -7.29 -8.54
N LYS A 279 5.36 -6.16 -8.89
CA LYS A 279 4.67 -5.29 -7.93
C LYS A 279 3.61 -6.07 -7.16
N ALA A 280 2.77 -6.83 -7.85
CA ALA A 280 1.73 -7.65 -7.23
C ALA A 280 2.34 -8.74 -6.32
N SER A 281 3.44 -9.35 -6.73
CA SER A 281 4.18 -10.33 -5.93
C SER A 281 4.71 -9.71 -4.63
N LYS A 282 5.35 -8.53 -4.71
CA LYS A 282 5.85 -7.82 -3.53
C LYS A 282 4.75 -7.37 -2.58
N VAL A 283 3.59 -6.95 -3.10
CA VAL A 283 2.44 -6.60 -2.26
C VAL A 283 1.92 -7.84 -1.52
N ARG A 284 1.80 -8.99 -2.19
CA ARG A 284 1.40 -10.25 -1.54
C ARG A 284 2.38 -10.67 -0.46
N GLU A 285 3.68 -10.66 -0.76
CA GLU A 285 4.75 -11.00 0.20
C GLU A 285 4.65 -10.13 1.47
N LYS A 286 4.42 -8.82 1.31
CA LYS A 286 4.26 -7.90 2.46
C LYS A 286 2.98 -8.15 3.25
N MET A 287 1.89 -8.48 2.57
CA MET A 287 0.63 -8.84 3.21
C MET A 287 0.78 -10.13 4.04
N GLU A 288 1.41 -11.16 3.48
CA GLU A 288 1.71 -12.42 4.17
C GLU A 288 2.66 -12.21 5.36
N GLU A 289 3.67 -11.33 5.23
CA GLU A 289 4.55 -10.97 6.34
C GLU A 289 3.77 -10.31 7.50
N ILE A 290 2.84 -9.40 7.19
CA ILE A 290 1.99 -8.75 8.19
C ILE A 290 1.05 -9.77 8.84
N GLU A 291 0.41 -10.62 8.05
CA GLU A 291 -0.49 -11.67 8.54
C GLU A 291 0.24 -12.65 9.46
N ALA A 292 1.45 -13.09 9.08
CA ALA A 292 2.28 -13.95 9.90
C ALA A 292 2.64 -13.31 11.24
N LYS A 293 3.02 -12.02 11.24
CA LYS A 293 3.30 -11.26 12.49
C LYS A 293 2.05 -11.14 13.36
N MET A 294 0.89 -10.86 12.76
CA MET A 294 -0.38 -10.81 13.49
C MET A 294 -0.74 -12.15 14.10
N LYS A 295 -0.53 -13.25 13.36
CA LYS A 295 -0.77 -14.61 13.86
C LYS A 295 0.16 -14.96 15.02
N ALA A 296 1.46 -14.71 14.89
CA ALA A 296 2.44 -14.96 15.94
C ALA A 296 2.12 -14.19 17.24
N LEU A 297 1.75 -12.91 17.14
CA LEU A 297 1.35 -12.12 18.30
C LEU A 297 0.10 -12.67 18.99
N ARG A 298 -0.88 -13.17 18.23
CA ARG A 298 -2.07 -13.81 18.80
C ARG A 298 -1.73 -15.14 19.49
N GLU A 299 -0.87 -15.94 18.88
CA GLU A 299 -0.40 -17.20 19.48
C GLU A 299 0.38 -16.95 20.78
N GLU A 300 1.22 -15.92 20.82
CA GLU A 300 1.94 -15.51 22.04
C GLU A 300 0.96 -15.07 23.13
N GLN A 301 -0.02 -14.22 22.79
CA GLN A 301 -1.07 -13.81 23.73
C GLN A 301 -1.84 -15.02 24.28
N ASN A 302 -2.28 -15.94 23.41
CA ASN A 302 -2.98 -17.15 23.85
C ASN A 302 -2.10 -18.01 24.75
N ALA A 303 -0.82 -18.21 24.41
CA ALA A 303 0.11 -18.97 25.22
C ALA A 303 0.38 -18.32 26.59
N THR A 304 0.27 -16.99 26.72
CA THR A 304 0.34 -16.33 28.04
C THR A 304 -0.94 -16.56 28.85
N LEU A 305 -2.12 -16.52 28.22
CA LEU A 305 -3.39 -16.79 28.88
C LEU A 305 -3.47 -18.25 29.35
N ASP A 306 -3.07 -19.20 28.51
CA ASP A 306 -3.04 -20.62 28.85
C ASP A 306 -2.11 -20.91 30.03
N ARG A 307 -0.95 -20.23 30.09
CA ARG A 307 -0.04 -20.31 31.24
C ARG A 307 -0.70 -19.81 32.52
N ILE A 308 -1.33 -18.64 32.48
CA ILE A 308 -2.05 -18.07 33.62
C ILE A 308 -3.19 -19.01 34.06
N GLU A 309 -3.96 -19.54 33.11
CA GLU A 309 -5.05 -20.48 33.40
C GLU A 309 -4.53 -21.79 34.03
N ALA A 310 -3.40 -22.31 33.55
CA ALA A 310 -2.76 -23.49 34.13
C ALA A 310 -2.31 -23.24 35.57
N GLU A 311 -1.68 -22.10 35.86
CA GLU A 311 -1.27 -21.71 37.22
C GLU A 311 -2.48 -21.64 38.17
N TYR A 312 -3.57 -20.99 37.75
CA TYR A 312 -4.78 -20.92 38.57
C TYR A 312 -5.46 -22.28 38.75
N LYS A 313 -5.47 -23.13 37.71
CA LYS A 313 -5.97 -24.51 37.82
C LYS A 313 -5.15 -25.32 38.81
N GLU A 314 -3.82 -25.20 38.78
CA GLU A 314 -2.93 -25.88 39.71
C GLU A 314 -3.15 -25.39 41.16
N GLN A 315 -3.28 -24.08 41.37
CA GLN A 315 -3.62 -23.51 42.68
C GLN A 315 -4.95 -24.07 43.22
N LEU A 316 -5.98 -24.12 42.36
CA LEU A 316 -7.27 -24.71 42.73
C LEU A 316 -7.17 -26.21 43.04
N ALA A 317 -6.39 -26.95 42.25
CA ALA A 317 -6.16 -28.37 42.49
C ALA A 317 -5.39 -28.61 43.80
N GLY A 318 -4.42 -27.76 44.13
CA GLY A 318 -3.73 -27.76 45.42
C GLY A 318 -4.68 -27.58 46.60
N LEU A 319 -5.53 -26.54 46.54
CA LEU A 319 -6.53 -26.28 47.57
C LEU A 319 -7.53 -27.43 47.76
N ARG A 320 -7.93 -28.09 46.66
CA ARG A 320 -8.79 -29.28 46.72
C ARG A 320 -8.12 -30.44 47.43
N ARG A 321 -6.87 -30.77 47.07
CA ARG A 321 -6.09 -31.83 47.74
C ARG A 321 -5.91 -31.55 49.22
N ASP A 322 -5.66 -30.30 49.60
CA ASP A 322 -5.53 -29.92 51.01
C ASP A 322 -6.86 -30.05 51.76
N ALA A 323 -7.98 -29.74 51.12
CA ALA A 323 -9.31 -29.92 51.69
C ALA A 323 -9.65 -31.42 51.88
N GLU A 324 -9.42 -32.23 50.86
CA GLU A 324 -9.62 -33.69 50.90
C GLU A 324 -8.72 -34.35 51.96
N ALA A 325 -7.45 -33.94 52.06
CA ALA A 325 -6.54 -34.45 53.08
C ALA A 325 -6.98 -34.09 54.50
N LYS A 326 -7.56 -32.89 54.70
CA LYS A 326 -8.15 -32.50 55.99
C LYS A 326 -9.39 -33.32 56.30
N GLU A 327 -10.26 -33.54 55.33
CA GLU A 327 -11.45 -34.37 55.47
C GLU A 327 -11.07 -35.81 55.84
N GLN A 328 -10.10 -36.39 55.14
CA GLN A 328 -9.58 -37.73 55.42
C GLN A 328 -9.03 -37.84 56.86
N LYS A 329 -8.25 -36.84 57.31
CA LYS A 329 -7.75 -36.81 58.70
C LYS A 329 -8.89 -36.74 59.72
N LEU A 330 -9.93 -35.94 59.46
CA LEU A 330 -11.11 -35.86 60.33
C LEU A 330 -11.88 -37.18 60.34
N ALA A 331 -12.00 -37.85 59.18
CA ALA A 331 -12.62 -39.16 59.07
C ALA A 331 -11.84 -40.24 59.85
N GLU A 332 -10.51 -40.26 59.75
CA GLU A 332 -9.64 -41.17 60.53
C GLU A 332 -9.74 -40.91 62.04
N GLN A 333 -9.82 -39.65 62.47
CA GLN A 333 -10.05 -39.30 63.87
C GLN A 333 -11.43 -39.75 64.34
N TRP A 334 -12.46 -39.58 63.51
CA TRP A 334 -13.82 -40.01 63.80
C TRP A 334 -13.90 -41.53 63.94
N THR A 335 -13.36 -42.30 62.99
CA THR A 335 -13.35 -43.76 63.03
C THR A 335 -12.56 -44.28 64.22
N SER A 336 -11.43 -43.66 64.56
CA SER A 336 -10.63 -44.00 65.76
C SER A 336 -11.42 -43.80 67.06
N LYS A 337 -12.15 -42.68 67.19
CA LYS A 337 -13.02 -42.42 68.35
C LYS A 337 -14.16 -43.43 68.42
N HIS A 338 -14.81 -43.71 67.29
CA HIS A 338 -15.90 -44.68 67.22
C HIS A 338 -15.41 -46.10 67.58
N MET A 339 -14.23 -46.50 67.11
CA MET A 339 -13.59 -47.78 67.47
C MET A 339 -13.30 -47.87 68.97
N ARG A 340 -12.83 -46.78 69.58
CA ARG A 340 -12.59 -46.72 71.03
C ARG A 340 -13.90 -46.86 71.82
N LEU A 341 -14.96 -46.19 71.39
CA LEU A 341 -16.28 -46.31 71.99
C LEU A 341 -16.85 -47.73 71.86
N ALA A 342 -16.75 -48.33 70.67
CA ALA A 342 -17.16 -49.71 70.43
C ALA A 342 -16.43 -50.69 71.36
N LYS A 343 -15.10 -50.58 71.48
CA LYS A 343 -14.31 -51.38 72.42
C LYS A 343 -14.72 -51.17 73.89
N PHE A 344 -15.02 -49.92 74.27
CA PHE A 344 -15.50 -49.61 75.62
C PHE A 344 -16.87 -50.25 75.90
N LEU A 345 -17.81 -50.17 74.96
CA LEU A 345 -19.11 -50.82 75.06
C LEU A 345 -19.00 -52.35 75.12
N GLU A 346 -18.09 -52.94 74.36
CA GLU A 346 -17.80 -54.38 74.39
C GLU A 346 -17.26 -54.81 75.76
N GLN A 347 -16.34 -54.04 76.36
CA GLN A 347 -15.86 -54.29 77.72
C GLN A 347 -16.99 -54.23 78.76
N MET A 348 -17.90 -53.26 78.67
CA MET A 348 -19.06 -53.14 79.56
C MET A 348 -20.07 -54.29 79.35
N GLY A 349 -20.32 -54.68 78.11
CA GLY A 349 -21.20 -55.81 77.76
C GLY A 349 -20.67 -57.17 78.21
N CYS A 350 -19.35 -57.37 78.18
CA CYS A 350 -18.69 -58.57 78.70
C CYS A 350 -18.77 -58.66 80.23
N GLN A 351 -18.71 -57.52 80.94
CA GLN A 351 -18.93 -57.49 82.39
C GLN A 351 -20.39 -57.80 82.76
N SER A 352 -21.36 -57.40 81.94
CA SER A 352 -22.77 -57.71 82.17
C SER A 352 -23.12 -59.21 81.98
N ARG A 353 -22.38 -59.96 81.15
CA ARG A 353 -22.63 -61.40 80.94
C ARG A 353 -22.00 -62.32 81.99
N LEU A 354 -21.05 -61.81 82.78
CA LEU A 354 -20.44 -62.56 83.89
C LEU A 354 -21.22 -62.43 85.21
N ALA A 355 -22.32 -61.69 85.21
CA ALA A 355 -23.21 -61.48 86.35
C ALA A 355 -24.60 -62.11 86.14
N GLU A 356 -24.67 -63.35 85.64
CA GLU A 356 -25.84 -64.22 85.84
C GLU A 356 -25.49 -65.19 86.99
N PRO A 357 -26.09 -65.02 88.18
CA PRO A 357 -25.86 -65.93 89.28
C PRO A 357 -26.63 -67.23 89.02
N ASN A 358 -25.88 -68.31 89.06
CA ASN A 358 -26.31 -69.66 89.38
C ASN A 358 -27.63 -69.68 90.19
N GLY A 359 -28.72 -70.15 89.59
CA GLY A 359 -30.01 -70.15 90.26
C GLY A 359 -31.06 -71.03 89.59
N GLY A 360 -31.17 -72.28 90.05
CA GLY A 360 -32.48 -72.94 90.09
C GLY A 360 -32.54 -74.43 89.74
N ARG A 361 -32.34 -75.26 90.77
CA ARG A 361 -32.85 -76.62 91.03
C ARG A 361 -32.43 -77.80 90.16
#